data_AF-W2DW58-F1
#
_entry.id   AF-W2DW58-F1
#
_cell.length_a   1.000
_cell.length_b   1.000
_cell.length_c   1.000
_cell.angle_alpha   90.00
_cell.angle_beta   90.00
_cell.angle_gamma   90.00
#
_symmetry.space_group_name_H-M   'P 1'
#
loop_
_entity.id
_entity.type
_entity.pdbx_description
1 polymer ?
#
loop_
_entity_poly.entity_id
_entity_poly.type
_entity_poly.pdbx_seq_one_letter_code
_entity_poly.pdbx_strand_id
1 'polypeptide(L)'
;MKHSIKFVLTVLSLPLTAQAYCDRYPDSTLTLNLPATITVPDSLPDGSLITSQAFSGPSPAFVANCPVAVRRWYVGRYPDQRYPGSNIYRTEVPGIGVRISLTWADGVNEAFFAIHTQPPQQVYGKIPSYTSATAHFYKMGPVTDGTIPAGNLWEHRWIHTPEVYRLDLGNAVRFVRPAATCDLAAGDVNRTITLPTIQASALKDVVYTGVHDFELTAQCSDATNVTFRFSGTPAPGNPLLFDNTGTAGGVDLWLYSRLNGVPQTISANEERTVAVSGDRAVLPLSAAYHKNGTVSQGSLASTATVNITYN
;
A
#
# COMPACT_ATOMS: atom_id res chain seq x y z
N MET A 1 -83.30 -4.54 59.82
CA MET A 1 -82.24 -5.48 59.36
C MET A 1 -81.71 -5.02 58.00
N LYS A 2 -80.40 -4.72 57.95
CA LYS A 2 -79.47 -4.65 56.79
C LYS A 2 -79.84 -3.76 55.59
N HIS A 3 -79.28 -2.55 55.56
CA HIS A 3 -79.05 -1.78 54.33
C HIS A 3 -77.70 -2.16 53.71
N SER A 4 -77.72 -2.60 52.45
CA SER A 4 -76.52 -2.86 51.65
C SER A 4 -76.11 -1.60 50.90
N ILE A 5 -74.94 -1.05 51.23
CA ILE A 5 -74.29 0.03 50.47
C ILE A 5 -73.45 -0.63 49.38
N LYS A 6 -73.80 -0.38 48.11
CA LYS A 6 -72.98 -0.74 46.96
C LYS A 6 -71.91 0.34 46.77
N PHE A 7 -70.65 0.00 47.02
CA PHE A 7 -69.50 0.85 46.69
C PHE A 7 -69.13 0.61 45.22
N VAL A 8 -69.30 1.62 44.37
CA VAL A 8 -68.82 1.60 42.98
C VAL A 8 -67.39 2.10 43.01
N LEU A 9 -66.44 1.22 42.68
CA LEU A 9 -65.02 1.55 42.59
C LEU A 9 -64.70 2.04 41.17
N THR A 10 -64.67 3.34 40.96
CA THR A 10 -64.30 3.95 39.68
C THR A 10 -62.76 3.95 39.57
N VAL A 11 -62.22 3.02 38.79
CA VAL A 11 -60.78 2.97 38.48
C VAL A 11 -60.47 4.07 37.45
N LEU A 12 -59.82 5.13 37.91
CA LEU A 12 -59.34 6.23 37.08
C LEU A 12 -58.03 5.79 36.40
N SER A 13 -58.11 5.21 35.20
CA SER A 13 -56.95 4.91 34.37
C SER A 13 -56.42 6.20 33.74
N LEU A 14 -55.47 6.87 34.41
CA LEU A 14 -54.68 7.95 33.81
C LEU A 14 -53.75 7.34 32.76
N PRO A 15 -53.75 7.81 31.50
CA PRO A 15 -52.78 7.35 30.51
C PRO A 15 -51.40 7.84 30.95
N LEU A 16 -50.47 6.91 31.20
CA LEU A 16 -49.05 7.24 31.23
C LEU A 16 -48.65 7.68 29.83
N THR A 17 -48.70 8.99 29.56
CA THR A 17 -48.03 9.55 28.39
C THR A 17 -46.53 9.41 28.62
N ALA A 18 -45.89 8.44 27.98
CA ALA A 18 -44.44 8.42 27.88
C ALA A 18 -44.00 9.71 27.19
N GLN A 19 -43.45 10.66 27.95
CA GLN A 19 -42.92 11.89 27.37
C GLN A 19 -41.61 11.56 26.67
N ALA A 20 -41.64 11.54 25.34
CA ALA A 20 -40.43 11.46 24.54
C ALA A 20 -39.58 12.73 24.76
N TYR A 21 -38.26 12.57 24.88
CA TYR A 21 -37.36 13.69 25.11
C TYR A 21 -37.29 14.67 23.92
N CYS A 22 -37.48 14.14 22.71
CA CYS A 22 -37.60 14.87 21.44
C CYS A 22 -38.83 14.38 20.67
N ASP A 23 -39.30 15.20 19.72
CA ASP A 23 -40.42 14.86 18.82
C ASP A 23 -40.07 13.77 17.79
N ARG A 24 -38.78 13.59 17.46
CA ARG A 24 -38.27 12.57 16.54
C ARG A 24 -36.77 12.35 16.69
N TYR A 25 -36.27 11.20 16.24
CA TYR A 25 -34.86 10.82 16.27
C TYR A 25 -34.38 10.33 14.90
N PRO A 26 -33.12 10.59 14.50
CA PRO A 26 -32.57 10.04 13.27
C PRO A 26 -32.44 8.52 13.38
N ASP A 27 -33.05 7.82 12.42
CA ASP A 27 -32.97 6.36 12.27
C ASP A 27 -32.68 6.04 10.81
N SER A 28 -31.41 5.83 10.48
CA SER A 28 -30.96 5.62 9.10
C SER A 28 -29.65 4.89 9.09
N THR A 29 -29.48 3.96 8.15
CA THR A 29 -28.19 3.33 7.86
C THR A 29 -27.78 3.72 6.46
N LEU A 30 -26.61 4.36 6.34
CA LEU A 30 -26.00 4.65 5.06
C LEU A 30 -24.82 3.71 4.86
N THR A 31 -24.69 3.20 3.64
CA THR A 31 -23.70 2.20 3.28
C THR A 31 -22.73 2.77 2.26
N LEU A 32 -21.44 2.63 2.57
CA LEU A 32 -20.33 2.92 1.68
C LEU A 32 -19.93 1.63 0.97
N ASN A 33 -19.97 1.63 -0.36
CA ASN A 33 -19.39 0.56 -1.17
C ASN A 33 -18.19 1.11 -1.94
N LEU A 34 -17.10 0.36 -1.93
CA LEU A 34 -15.84 0.70 -2.58
C LEU A 34 -15.41 -0.44 -3.51
N PRO A 35 -14.52 -0.18 -4.48
CA PRO A 35 -13.85 -1.26 -5.21
C PRO A 35 -13.24 -2.27 -4.24
N ALA A 36 -13.33 -3.56 -4.57
CA ALA A 36 -12.80 -4.63 -3.71
C ALA A 36 -11.29 -4.50 -3.45
N THR A 37 -10.56 -3.95 -4.41
CA THR A 37 -9.13 -3.66 -4.32
C THR A 37 -8.86 -2.23 -4.75
N ILE A 38 -8.01 -1.53 -4.00
CA ILE A 38 -7.53 -0.18 -4.28
C ILE A 38 -5.99 -0.22 -4.25
N THR A 39 -5.36 0.09 -5.38
CA THR A 39 -3.90 0.24 -5.46
C THR A 39 -3.49 1.65 -5.02
N VAL A 40 -2.52 1.74 -4.13
CA VAL A 40 -1.99 3.00 -3.61
C VAL A 40 -0.57 3.20 -4.11
N PRO A 41 -0.31 4.20 -4.99
CA PRO A 41 1.04 4.44 -5.49
C PRO A 41 2.05 4.72 -4.37
N ASP A 42 3.24 4.12 -4.45
CA ASP A 42 4.31 4.40 -3.49
C ASP A 42 4.82 5.84 -3.62
N SER A 43 4.72 6.42 -4.82
CA SER A 43 5.02 7.83 -5.11
C SER A 43 4.02 8.84 -4.53
N LEU A 44 2.82 8.39 -4.09
CA LEU A 44 1.83 9.27 -3.50
C LEU A 44 2.38 9.87 -2.18
N PRO A 45 2.40 11.20 -1.97
CA PRO A 45 2.93 11.77 -0.73
C PRO A 45 2.06 11.48 0.51
N ASP A 46 2.68 11.42 1.68
CA ASP A 46 1.97 11.33 2.95
C ASP A 46 1.03 12.55 3.15
N GLY A 47 -0.17 12.30 3.67
CA GLY A 47 -1.25 13.27 3.80
C GLY A 47 -2.12 13.43 2.55
N SER A 48 -1.80 12.76 1.44
CA SER A 48 -2.56 12.87 0.19
C SER A 48 -3.81 11.98 0.19
N LEU A 49 -4.86 12.45 -0.49
CA LEU A 49 -6.10 11.69 -0.71
C LEU A 49 -5.83 10.53 -1.68
N ILE A 50 -6.23 9.32 -1.29
CA ILE A 50 -6.21 8.12 -2.13
C ILE A 50 -7.52 8.03 -2.92
N THR A 51 -8.63 8.05 -2.19
CA THR A 51 -9.97 7.98 -2.78
C THR A 51 -11.00 8.60 -1.84
N SER A 52 -12.13 9.01 -2.39
CA SER A 52 -13.28 9.49 -1.65
C SER A 52 -14.56 8.97 -2.29
N GLN A 53 -15.53 8.61 -1.45
CA GLN A 53 -16.78 8.03 -1.90
C GLN A 53 -17.91 8.42 -0.95
N ALA A 54 -19.02 8.85 -1.53
CA ALA A 54 -20.24 9.15 -0.79
C ALA A 54 -20.89 7.85 -0.30
N PHE A 55 -21.43 7.89 0.91
CA PHE A 55 -22.31 6.84 1.40
C PHE A 55 -23.64 6.90 0.65
N SER A 56 -24.28 5.75 0.48
CA SER A 56 -25.56 5.58 -0.19
C SER A 56 -26.62 5.11 0.80
N GLY A 57 -27.86 5.55 0.62
CA GLY A 57 -28.98 5.17 1.49
C GLY A 57 -29.90 6.36 1.79
N PRO A 58 -31.15 6.10 2.20
CA PRO A 58 -32.07 7.16 2.57
C PRO A 58 -31.65 7.79 3.90
N SER A 59 -31.66 9.12 3.94
CA SER A 59 -31.36 9.89 5.15
C SER A 59 -32.23 11.15 5.20
N PRO A 60 -33.44 11.07 5.79
CA PRO A 60 -34.41 12.16 5.74
C PRO A 60 -33.89 13.44 6.40
N ALA A 61 -34.02 14.57 5.69
CA ALA A 61 -33.69 15.90 6.20
C ALA A 61 -34.76 16.39 7.17
N PHE A 62 -34.38 16.67 8.41
CA PHE A 62 -35.28 17.23 9.40
C PHE A 62 -34.58 17.90 10.59
N VAL A 63 -35.34 18.62 11.41
CA VAL A 63 -34.86 19.22 12.67
C VAL A 63 -35.71 18.71 13.83
N ALA A 64 -35.13 17.94 14.75
CA ALA A 64 -35.78 17.50 15.97
C ALA A 64 -35.90 18.65 16.97
N ASN A 65 -37.00 18.71 17.69
CA ASN A 65 -37.21 19.62 18.81
C ASN A 65 -37.20 18.83 20.13
N CYS A 66 -36.18 19.08 20.96
CA CYS A 66 -35.96 18.44 22.24
C CYS A 66 -36.26 19.42 23.38
N PRO A 67 -37.51 19.48 23.90
CA PRO A 67 -37.92 20.40 24.97
C PRO A 67 -37.34 20.02 26.34
N VAL A 68 -36.73 18.86 26.47
CA VAL A 68 -35.96 18.43 27.63
C VAL A 68 -34.57 17.98 27.18
N ALA A 69 -33.58 18.13 28.05
CA ALA A 69 -32.24 17.74 27.70
C ALA A 69 -32.13 16.21 27.57
N VAL A 70 -31.50 15.77 26.48
CA VAL A 70 -31.31 14.36 26.15
C VAL A 70 -29.84 14.08 25.90
N ARG A 71 -29.41 12.85 26.16
CA ARG A 71 -28.03 12.45 25.90
C ARG A 71 -27.93 11.78 24.54
N ARG A 72 -26.94 12.20 23.76
CA ARG A 72 -26.49 11.50 22.55
C ARG A 72 -25.11 10.90 22.77
N TRP A 73 -24.78 9.88 22.00
CA TRP A 73 -23.52 9.17 22.10
C TRP A 73 -22.99 8.81 20.71
N TYR A 74 -21.71 9.10 20.48
CA TYR A 74 -21.02 8.73 19.25
C TYR A 74 -20.13 7.53 19.51
N VAL A 75 -20.36 6.48 18.73
CA VAL A 75 -19.57 5.25 18.76
C VAL A 75 -18.84 5.15 17.45
N GLY A 76 -17.51 5.12 17.51
CA GLY A 76 -16.65 5.06 16.34
C GLY A 76 -15.82 3.79 16.36
N ARG A 77 -15.56 3.22 15.18
CA ARG A 77 -14.77 2.01 15.01
C ARG A 77 -13.32 2.18 15.45
N TYR A 78 -12.73 3.35 15.19
CA TYR A 78 -11.30 3.55 15.33
C TYR A 78 -10.94 4.16 16.68
N PRO A 79 -9.78 3.79 17.27
CA PRO A 79 -9.27 4.48 18.45
C PRO A 79 -8.88 5.92 18.10
N ASP A 80 -8.64 6.74 19.11
CA ASP A 80 -8.19 8.13 18.92
C ASP A 80 -6.69 8.22 18.54
N GLN A 81 -6.33 7.59 17.42
CA GLN A 81 -4.98 7.56 16.85
C GLN A 81 -5.00 8.21 15.47
N ARG A 82 -4.66 9.50 15.43
CA ARG A 82 -4.82 10.34 14.22
C ARG A 82 -3.50 10.70 13.55
N TYR A 83 -3.58 11.04 12.28
CA TYR A 83 -2.54 11.82 11.62
C TYR A 83 -2.46 13.21 12.29
N PRO A 84 -1.26 13.70 12.69
CA PRO A 84 -1.11 14.90 13.50
C PRO A 84 -1.89 16.11 12.96
N GLY A 85 -2.64 16.78 13.84
CA GLY A 85 -3.39 18.00 13.49
C GLY A 85 -4.62 17.77 12.59
N SER A 86 -5.05 16.52 12.38
CA SER A 86 -6.17 16.19 11.49
C SER A 86 -7.21 15.26 12.14
N ASN A 87 -8.35 15.10 11.47
CA ASN A 87 -9.36 14.07 11.79
C ASN A 87 -9.19 12.81 10.93
N ILE A 88 -7.96 12.49 10.50
CA ILE A 88 -7.65 11.27 9.75
C ILE A 88 -7.23 10.19 10.74
N TYR A 89 -8.01 9.12 10.86
CA TYR A 89 -7.83 8.04 11.83
C TYR A 89 -7.14 6.84 11.19
N ARG A 90 -6.22 6.21 11.91
CA ARG A 90 -5.53 4.99 11.46
C ARG A 90 -6.54 3.86 11.26
N THR A 91 -6.41 3.15 10.14
CA THR A 91 -7.21 1.97 9.83
C THR A 91 -6.48 0.68 10.19
N GLU A 92 -7.11 -0.46 9.93
CA GLU A 92 -6.50 -1.79 10.02
C GLU A 92 -5.33 -1.99 9.05
N VAL A 93 -5.26 -1.17 7.98
CA VAL A 93 -4.19 -1.23 6.99
C VAL A 93 -3.09 -0.23 7.37
N PRO A 94 -1.85 -0.67 7.64
CA PRO A 94 -0.72 0.22 7.89
C PRO A 94 -0.53 1.22 6.75
N GLY A 95 -0.34 2.50 7.11
CA GLY A 95 -0.18 3.58 6.14
C GLY A 95 -1.50 4.12 5.56
N ILE A 96 -2.66 3.54 5.88
CA ILE A 96 -3.96 4.03 5.41
C ILE A 96 -4.76 4.65 6.55
N GLY A 97 -5.24 5.87 6.30
CA GLY A 97 -6.11 6.62 7.18
C GLY A 97 -7.49 6.84 6.58
N VAL A 98 -8.49 7.04 7.44
CA VAL A 98 -9.84 7.39 7.01
C VAL A 98 -10.39 8.56 7.84
N ARG A 99 -11.15 9.42 7.18
CA ARG A 99 -12.02 10.40 7.85
C ARG A 99 -13.37 10.44 7.15
N ILE A 100 -14.39 10.85 7.89
CA ILE A 100 -15.72 11.06 7.34
C ILE A 100 -16.10 12.53 7.46
N SER A 101 -16.89 12.97 6.50
CA SER A 101 -17.65 14.21 6.59
C SER A 101 -19.14 13.90 6.58
N LEU A 102 -19.93 14.72 7.28
CA LEU A 102 -21.39 14.65 7.23
C LEU A 102 -21.97 16.02 6.90
N THR A 103 -23.14 16.01 6.26
CA THR A 103 -23.94 17.20 5.96
C THR A 103 -25.17 17.22 6.89
N TRP A 104 -25.45 18.40 7.46
CA TRP A 104 -26.60 18.62 8.33
C TRP A 104 -27.84 19.09 7.54
N ALA A 105 -29.02 18.74 8.03
CA ALA A 105 -30.29 19.10 7.42
C ALA A 105 -30.63 20.60 7.48
N ASP A 106 -29.96 21.37 8.35
CA ASP A 106 -30.12 22.82 8.47
C ASP A 106 -29.28 23.61 7.44
N GLY A 107 -28.56 22.90 6.55
CA GLY A 107 -27.76 23.51 5.49
C GLY A 107 -26.44 24.10 5.98
N VAL A 108 -26.06 23.89 7.24
CA VAL A 108 -24.70 24.21 7.71
C VAL A 108 -23.72 23.27 6.99
N ASN A 109 -22.61 23.85 6.50
CA ASN A 109 -21.60 23.21 5.66
C ASN A 109 -21.20 21.80 6.11
N GLU A 110 -20.81 20.97 5.14
CA GLU A 110 -20.14 19.69 5.34
C GLU A 110 -18.98 19.84 6.34
N ALA A 111 -19.01 19.06 7.42
CA ALA A 111 -18.01 19.12 8.47
C ALA A 111 -17.32 17.76 8.64
N PHE A 112 -16.04 17.75 9.02
CA PHE A 112 -15.33 16.52 9.38
C PHE A 112 -15.64 16.11 10.81
N PHE A 113 -15.97 14.83 11.00
CA PHE A 113 -16.36 14.30 12.29
C PHE A 113 -15.28 13.43 12.91
N ALA A 114 -15.32 13.38 14.24
CA ALA A 114 -14.58 12.38 14.97
C ALA A 114 -15.22 11.00 14.79
N ILE A 115 -14.41 10.01 14.41
CA ILE A 115 -14.84 8.62 14.23
C ILE A 115 -14.23 7.65 15.24
N HIS A 116 -13.86 8.20 16.40
CA HIS A 116 -13.59 7.45 17.62
C HIS A 116 -14.77 7.57 18.58
N THR A 117 -14.87 6.65 19.53
CA THR A 117 -15.92 6.69 20.55
C THR A 117 -15.71 7.88 21.49
N GLN A 118 -16.76 8.70 21.65
CA GLN A 118 -16.72 9.91 22.49
C GLN A 118 -17.58 9.72 23.74
N PRO A 119 -17.32 10.46 24.84
CA PRO A 119 -18.23 10.47 25.99
C PRO A 119 -19.64 10.95 25.59
N PRO A 120 -20.72 10.43 26.21
CA PRO A 120 -22.07 10.94 25.97
C PRO A 120 -22.17 12.44 26.21
N GLN A 121 -22.87 13.13 25.30
CA GLN A 121 -23.07 14.57 25.35
C GLN A 121 -24.54 14.89 25.61
N GLN A 122 -24.80 15.90 26.43
CA GLN A 122 -26.15 16.41 26.67
C GLN A 122 -26.49 17.49 25.64
N VAL A 123 -27.63 17.35 24.97
CA VAL A 123 -28.15 18.29 23.97
C VAL A 123 -29.58 18.68 24.28
N TYR A 124 -30.00 19.86 23.80
CA TYR A 124 -31.32 20.45 24.06
C TYR A 124 -31.70 21.38 22.89
N GLY A 125 -33.00 21.57 22.67
CA GLY A 125 -33.51 22.50 21.66
C GLY A 125 -33.59 21.87 20.27
N LYS A 126 -33.27 22.67 19.23
CA LYS A 126 -33.38 22.25 17.82
C LYS A 126 -32.12 21.51 17.38
N ILE A 127 -32.25 20.24 17.01
CA ILE A 127 -31.14 19.39 16.56
C ILE A 127 -31.38 18.91 15.13
N PRO A 128 -30.58 19.32 14.13
CA PRO A 128 -30.71 18.84 12.76
C PRO A 128 -30.31 17.36 12.63
N SER A 129 -30.96 16.65 11.70
CA SER A 129 -30.54 15.32 11.24
C SER A 129 -29.34 15.44 10.29
N TYR A 130 -28.72 14.29 10.00
CA TYR A 130 -27.76 14.17 8.91
C TYR A 130 -28.49 13.81 7.61
N THR A 131 -28.00 14.31 6.48
CA THR A 131 -28.60 14.07 5.15
C THR A 131 -27.68 13.30 4.21
N SER A 132 -26.37 13.37 4.43
CA SER A 132 -25.38 12.66 3.64
C SER A 132 -24.07 12.51 4.42
N ALA A 133 -23.24 11.58 3.98
CA ALA A 133 -21.90 11.39 4.48
C ALA A 133 -20.95 11.03 3.33
N THR A 134 -19.68 11.39 3.49
CA THR A 134 -18.60 11.03 2.56
C THR A 134 -17.42 10.46 3.34
N ALA A 135 -16.87 9.35 2.87
CA ALA A 135 -15.60 8.83 3.38
C ALA A 135 -14.44 9.32 2.52
N HIS A 136 -13.31 9.60 3.15
CA HIS A 136 -12.07 9.99 2.50
C HIS A 136 -10.93 9.15 3.06
N PHE A 137 -10.23 8.43 2.18
CA PHE A 137 -9.09 7.60 2.51
C PHE A 137 -7.80 8.31 2.13
N TYR A 138 -6.83 8.31 3.04
CA TYR A 138 -5.57 9.05 2.92
C TYR A 138 -4.38 8.13 3.10
N LYS A 139 -3.27 8.48 2.44
CA LYS A 139 -1.97 7.88 2.74
C LYS A 139 -1.38 8.58 3.96
N MET A 140 -1.09 7.83 5.01
CA MET A 140 -0.54 8.32 6.29
C MET A 140 0.94 7.94 6.49
N GLY A 141 1.52 7.17 5.56
CA GLY A 141 2.86 6.64 5.60
C GLY A 141 3.05 5.52 4.58
N PRO A 142 4.16 4.76 4.66
CA PRO A 142 4.35 3.55 3.86
C PRO A 142 3.17 2.60 4.00
N VAL A 143 2.61 2.17 2.87
CA VAL A 143 1.45 1.28 2.82
C VAL A 143 1.93 -0.16 2.82
N THR A 144 1.34 -0.98 3.67
CA THR A 144 1.47 -2.44 3.58
C THR A 144 0.16 -3.01 3.09
N ASP A 145 0.22 -4.02 2.23
CA ASP A 145 -0.97 -4.75 1.78
C ASP A 145 -1.84 -5.19 2.97
N GLY A 146 -3.12 -4.86 2.91
CA GLY A 146 -4.05 -5.16 4.00
C GLY A 146 -5.50 -4.93 3.61
N THR A 147 -6.41 -5.35 4.49
CA THR A 147 -7.85 -5.26 4.25
C THR A 147 -8.54 -4.51 5.39
N ILE A 148 -9.40 -3.56 5.03
CA ILE A 148 -10.39 -2.98 5.95
C ILE A 148 -11.64 -3.86 5.88
N PRO A 149 -12.05 -4.55 6.96
CA PRO A 149 -13.25 -5.38 6.96
C PRO A 149 -14.53 -4.55 6.80
N ALA A 150 -15.52 -5.11 6.11
CA ALA A 150 -16.88 -4.59 6.11
C ALA A 150 -17.43 -4.46 7.55
N GLY A 151 -18.46 -3.64 7.72
CA GLY A 151 -19.17 -3.44 8.98
C GLY A 151 -19.19 -2.00 9.43
N ASN A 152 -19.56 -1.80 10.69
CA ASN A 152 -19.81 -0.49 11.23
C ASN A 152 -18.55 0.39 11.29
N LEU A 153 -18.65 1.62 10.79
CA LEU A 153 -17.62 2.65 10.90
C LEU A 153 -17.94 3.66 12.01
N TRP A 154 -19.21 4.05 12.09
CA TRP A 154 -19.65 5.10 13.01
C TRP A 154 -21.15 5.00 13.30
N GLU A 155 -21.53 5.37 14.52
CA GLU A 155 -22.91 5.45 14.97
C GLU A 155 -23.16 6.71 15.78
N HIS A 156 -24.33 7.31 15.59
CA HIS A 156 -24.93 8.31 16.45
C HIS A 156 -26.17 7.72 17.10
N ARG A 157 -26.11 7.59 18.43
CA ARG A 157 -27.15 7.00 19.27
C ARG A 157 -27.76 8.05 20.18
N TRP A 158 -29.04 7.91 20.49
CA TRP A 158 -29.70 8.66 21.56
C TRP A 158 -29.93 7.72 22.75
N ILE A 159 -29.68 8.20 23.97
CA ILE A 159 -29.89 7.37 25.15
C ILE A 159 -31.40 7.25 25.41
N HIS A 160 -31.84 6.06 25.82
CA HIS A 160 -33.23 5.71 26.10
C HIS A 160 -34.14 5.60 24.88
N THR A 161 -33.58 5.56 23.66
CA THR A 161 -34.33 5.32 22.43
C THR A 161 -33.64 4.26 21.56
N PRO A 162 -34.39 3.49 20.76
CA PRO A 162 -33.82 2.46 19.90
C PRO A 162 -33.24 2.98 18.58
N GLU A 163 -33.57 4.21 18.18
CA GLU A 163 -33.16 4.81 16.89
C GLU A 163 -31.65 5.06 16.83
N VAL A 164 -31.04 4.67 15.70
CA VAL A 164 -29.60 4.83 15.48
C VAL A 164 -29.36 5.34 14.07
N TYR A 165 -28.52 6.37 13.96
CA TYR A 165 -27.93 6.74 12.68
C TYR A 165 -26.59 6.06 12.52
N ARG A 166 -26.43 5.29 11.43
CA ARG A 166 -25.31 4.39 11.22
C ARG A 166 -24.62 4.64 9.88
N LEU A 167 -23.29 4.59 9.89
CA LEU A 167 -22.46 4.56 8.70
C LEU A 167 -21.73 3.22 8.65
N ASP A 168 -22.01 2.45 7.61
CA ASP A 168 -21.45 1.12 7.41
C ASP A 168 -20.59 1.05 6.17
N LEU A 169 -19.48 0.32 6.26
CA LEU A 169 -18.73 -0.13 5.10
C LEU A 169 -19.36 -1.44 4.61
N GLY A 170 -19.98 -1.39 3.43
CA GLY A 170 -20.79 -2.49 2.87
C GLY A 170 -19.97 -3.69 2.40
N ASN A 171 -18.70 -3.48 2.00
CA ASN A 171 -17.81 -4.54 1.55
C ASN A 171 -16.41 -4.38 2.15
N ALA A 172 -15.70 -5.50 2.31
CA ALA A 172 -14.29 -5.45 2.67
C ALA A 172 -13.49 -4.84 1.52
N VAL A 173 -12.48 -4.05 1.85
CA VAL A 173 -11.66 -3.31 0.88
C VAL A 173 -10.20 -3.62 1.11
N ARG A 174 -9.54 -4.18 0.10
CA ARG A 174 -8.12 -4.47 0.12
C ARG A 174 -7.33 -3.29 -0.43
N PHE A 175 -6.43 -2.74 0.36
CA PHE A 175 -5.46 -1.75 -0.09
C PHE A 175 -4.14 -2.46 -0.40
N VAL A 176 -3.56 -2.16 -1.55
CA VAL A 176 -2.37 -2.85 -2.06
C VAL A 176 -1.36 -1.86 -2.57
N ARG A 177 -0.08 -2.23 -2.49
CA ARG A 177 0.96 -1.53 -3.24
C ARG A 177 0.91 -1.92 -4.72
N PRO A 178 1.47 -1.11 -5.63
CA PRO A 178 1.66 -1.52 -7.01
C PRO A 178 2.55 -2.77 -7.07
N ALA A 179 2.36 -3.59 -8.09
CA ALA A 179 3.25 -4.71 -8.32
C ALA A 179 4.59 -4.20 -8.84
N ALA A 180 5.68 -4.54 -8.16
CA ALA A 180 7.02 -4.26 -8.64
C ALA A 180 7.23 -4.93 -10.01
N THR A 181 7.88 -4.22 -10.93
CA THR A 181 8.27 -4.75 -12.24
C THR A 181 9.67 -4.25 -12.57
N CYS A 182 10.48 -5.10 -13.20
CA CYS A 182 11.73 -4.67 -13.81
C CYS A 182 11.98 -5.45 -15.10
N ASP A 183 12.46 -4.74 -16.11
CA ASP A 183 12.90 -5.30 -17.39
C ASP A 183 14.34 -4.90 -17.67
N LEU A 184 15.13 -5.79 -18.27
CA LEU A 184 16.43 -5.40 -18.81
C LEU A 184 16.24 -4.31 -19.88
N ALA A 185 17.10 -3.29 -19.86
CA ALA A 185 17.07 -2.23 -20.85
C ALA A 185 17.21 -2.83 -22.26
N ALA A 186 16.49 -2.27 -23.24
CA ALA A 186 16.43 -2.83 -24.59
C ALA A 186 17.81 -3.04 -25.24
N GLY A 187 18.79 -2.18 -24.94
CA GLY A 187 20.17 -2.30 -25.43
C GLY A 187 21.00 -3.40 -24.75
N ASP A 188 20.54 -3.94 -23.63
CA ASP A 188 21.18 -5.01 -22.87
C ASP A 188 20.59 -6.40 -23.18
N VAL A 189 19.46 -6.45 -23.88
CA VAL A 189 18.87 -7.70 -24.38
C VAL A 189 19.65 -8.18 -25.61
N ASN A 190 20.16 -9.42 -25.57
CA ASN A 190 20.98 -10.01 -26.64
C ASN A 190 22.20 -9.16 -27.04
N ARG A 191 22.80 -8.48 -26.06
CA ARG A 191 23.93 -7.58 -26.28
C ARG A 191 25.23 -8.34 -26.57
N THR A 192 25.95 -7.93 -27.61
CA THR A 192 27.32 -8.39 -27.89
C THR A 192 28.32 -7.43 -27.25
N ILE A 193 29.27 -7.95 -26.50
CA ILE A 193 30.38 -7.18 -25.89
C ILE A 193 31.66 -7.49 -26.67
N THR A 194 32.23 -6.47 -27.33
CA THR A 194 33.47 -6.63 -28.11
C THR A 194 34.67 -6.24 -27.26
N LEU A 195 35.51 -7.24 -26.93
CA LEU A 195 36.77 -6.99 -26.25
C LEU A 195 37.82 -6.39 -27.20
N PRO A 196 38.74 -5.54 -26.70
CA PRO A 196 39.84 -5.03 -27.51
C PRO A 196 40.76 -6.17 -27.93
N THR A 197 41.22 -6.16 -29.18
CA THR A 197 42.21 -7.14 -29.65
C THR A 197 43.53 -6.96 -28.90
N ILE A 198 44.08 -8.07 -28.39
CA ILE A 198 45.37 -8.10 -27.69
C ILE A 198 46.38 -8.97 -28.44
N GLN A 199 47.67 -8.75 -28.22
CA GLN A 199 48.71 -9.72 -28.62
C GLN A 199 48.82 -10.81 -27.55
N ALA A 200 49.09 -12.05 -27.94
CA ALA A 200 49.31 -13.16 -26.99
C ALA A 200 50.44 -12.87 -25.99
N SER A 201 51.47 -12.12 -26.40
CA SER A 201 52.56 -11.64 -25.56
C SER A 201 52.10 -10.76 -24.39
N ALA A 202 50.93 -10.11 -24.49
CA ALA A 202 50.36 -9.31 -23.41
C ALA A 202 49.92 -10.15 -22.20
N LEU A 203 49.80 -11.47 -22.34
CA LEU A 203 49.50 -12.42 -21.25
C LEU A 203 50.74 -13.23 -20.80
N LYS A 204 51.94 -12.78 -21.18
CA LYS A 204 53.19 -13.46 -20.80
C LYS A 204 53.40 -13.39 -19.28
N ASP A 205 53.39 -12.17 -18.74
CA ASP A 205 53.78 -11.85 -17.37
C ASP A 205 52.60 -11.43 -16.47
N VAL A 206 51.39 -11.35 -17.03
CA VAL A 206 50.15 -11.04 -16.30
C VAL A 206 49.11 -12.13 -16.51
N VAL A 207 48.18 -12.24 -15.56
CA VAL A 207 47.15 -13.28 -15.56
C VAL A 207 45.91 -12.86 -16.37
N TYR A 208 45.67 -11.56 -16.52
CA TYR A 208 44.57 -11.05 -17.36
C TYR A 208 44.97 -9.74 -18.06
N THR A 209 44.31 -9.41 -19.17
CA THR A 209 44.48 -8.14 -19.90
C THR A 209 43.30 -7.88 -20.84
N GLY A 210 43.30 -6.75 -21.56
CA GLY A 210 42.25 -6.39 -22.51
C GLY A 210 40.90 -6.12 -21.84
N VAL A 211 40.92 -5.41 -20.72
CA VAL A 211 39.72 -5.05 -19.95
C VAL A 211 38.81 -4.18 -20.81
N HIS A 212 37.52 -4.52 -20.84
CA HIS A 212 36.46 -3.72 -21.42
C HIS A 212 35.36 -3.49 -20.38
N ASP A 213 35.05 -2.23 -20.15
CA ASP A 213 34.05 -1.82 -19.17
C ASP A 213 32.69 -1.60 -19.84
N PHE A 214 31.65 -2.16 -19.24
CA PHE A 214 30.27 -1.99 -19.64
C PHE A 214 29.34 -2.01 -18.42
N GLU A 215 28.05 -1.85 -18.65
CA GLU A 215 27.03 -1.90 -17.62
C GLU A 215 25.83 -2.69 -18.14
N LEU A 216 25.10 -3.33 -17.24
CA LEU A 216 23.74 -3.80 -17.48
C LEU A 216 22.78 -2.93 -16.69
N THR A 217 21.70 -2.50 -17.33
CA THR A 217 20.63 -1.70 -16.71
C THR A 217 19.33 -2.50 -16.69
N ALA A 218 18.65 -2.53 -15.55
CA ALA A 218 17.23 -2.85 -15.47
C ALA A 218 16.41 -1.56 -15.28
N GLN A 219 15.32 -1.42 -16.03
CA GLN A 219 14.31 -0.37 -15.87
C GLN A 219 13.22 -0.92 -14.95
N CYS A 220 12.88 -0.20 -13.89
CA CYS A 220 12.06 -0.71 -12.80
C CYS A 220 10.92 0.25 -12.43
N SER A 221 9.78 -0.30 -12.01
CA SER A 221 8.70 0.41 -11.34
C SER A 221 8.43 -0.26 -9.99
N ASP A 222 8.34 0.53 -8.93
CA ASP A 222 7.95 0.11 -7.58
C ASP A 222 8.84 -1.01 -6.98
N ALA A 223 10.01 -1.26 -7.56
CA ALA A 223 11.02 -2.20 -7.07
C ALA A 223 12.11 -1.47 -6.28
N THR A 224 12.65 -2.13 -5.27
CA THR A 224 13.72 -1.58 -4.42
C THR A 224 15.09 -2.11 -4.77
N ASN A 225 15.18 -3.38 -5.19
CA ASN A 225 16.44 -4.01 -5.59
C ASN A 225 16.22 -4.92 -6.80
N VAL A 226 17.30 -5.12 -7.55
CA VAL A 226 17.37 -6.10 -8.64
C VAL A 226 18.56 -7.01 -8.42
N THR A 227 18.34 -8.32 -8.51
CA THR A 227 19.37 -9.34 -8.48
C THR A 227 19.60 -9.88 -9.89
N PHE A 228 20.83 -9.74 -10.37
CA PHE A 228 21.30 -10.25 -11.65
C PHE A 228 22.00 -11.58 -11.42
N ARG A 229 21.43 -12.66 -11.97
CA ARG A 229 22.04 -14.00 -11.95
C ARG A 229 22.67 -14.32 -13.29
N PHE A 230 23.96 -14.63 -13.26
CA PHE A 230 24.73 -14.99 -14.45
C PHE A 230 24.82 -16.49 -14.57
N SER A 231 24.72 -17.01 -15.77
CA SER A 231 24.85 -18.44 -16.07
C SER A 231 25.57 -18.64 -17.39
N GLY A 232 26.23 -19.78 -17.57
CA GLY A 232 27.04 -20.08 -18.75
C GLY A 232 27.91 -21.31 -18.50
N THR A 233 28.71 -21.69 -19.49
CA THR A 233 29.65 -22.80 -19.37
C THR A 233 30.90 -22.33 -18.61
N PRO A 234 31.25 -22.93 -17.46
CA PRO A 234 32.50 -22.63 -16.77
C PRO A 234 33.71 -23.15 -17.57
N ALA A 235 34.83 -22.44 -17.51
CA ALA A 235 36.06 -22.87 -18.17
C ALA A 235 36.62 -24.17 -17.56
N PRO A 236 37.08 -25.13 -18.37
CA PRO A 236 37.71 -26.34 -17.89
C PRO A 236 38.89 -26.05 -16.95
N GLY A 237 38.93 -26.70 -15.80
CA GLY A 237 39.99 -26.53 -14.80
C GLY A 237 39.94 -25.22 -14.00
N ASN A 238 39.08 -24.27 -14.37
CA ASN A 238 38.91 -23.01 -13.63
C ASN A 238 37.45 -22.50 -13.70
N PRO A 239 36.57 -22.94 -12.78
CA PRO A 239 35.15 -22.59 -12.81
C PRO A 239 34.85 -21.12 -12.46
N LEU A 240 35.87 -20.33 -12.11
CA LEU A 240 35.74 -18.88 -11.89
C LEU A 240 35.68 -18.09 -13.20
N LEU A 241 35.96 -18.73 -14.34
CA LEU A 241 35.96 -18.13 -15.67
C LEU A 241 34.86 -18.75 -16.53
N PHE A 242 34.45 -18.03 -17.57
CA PHE A 242 33.55 -18.55 -18.60
C PHE A 242 34.37 -19.13 -19.76
N ASP A 243 33.95 -20.30 -20.22
CA ASP A 243 34.63 -21.07 -21.27
C ASP A 243 34.77 -20.27 -22.57
N ASN A 244 35.94 -20.39 -23.19
CA ASN A 244 36.20 -19.90 -24.53
C ASN A 244 35.81 -20.94 -25.60
N THR A 245 34.78 -20.62 -26.38
CA THR A 245 34.33 -21.42 -27.53
C THR A 245 34.97 -21.02 -28.86
N GLY A 246 35.88 -20.04 -28.82
CA GLY A 246 36.70 -19.62 -29.95
C GLY A 246 37.91 -20.54 -30.21
N THR A 247 38.88 -20.04 -30.96
CA THR A 247 40.05 -20.83 -31.39
C THR A 247 41.33 -20.56 -30.59
N ALA A 248 41.35 -19.53 -29.74
CA ALA A 248 42.52 -19.21 -28.91
C ALA A 248 42.68 -20.24 -27.78
N GLY A 249 43.87 -20.82 -27.65
CA GLY A 249 44.19 -21.76 -26.57
C GLY A 249 44.66 -21.04 -25.31
N GLY A 250 44.36 -21.63 -24.14
CA GLY A 250 44.89 -21.19 -22.84
C GLY A 250 44.37 -19.84 -22.36
N VAL A 251 43.26 -19.36 -22.90
CA VAL A 251 42.58 -18.11 -22.50
C VAL A 251 41.08 -18.33 -22.40
N ASP A 252 40.49 -17.75 -21.35
CA ASP A 252 39.06 -17.79 -21.06
C ASP A 252 38.55 -16.41 -20.65
N LEU A 253 37.22 -16.25 -20.60
CA LEU A 253 36.60 -14.98 -20.24
C LEU A 253 36.56 -14.80 -18.73
N TRP A 254 37.18 -13.73 -18.23
CA TRP A 254 36.94 -13.25 -16.88
C TRP A 254 35.89 -12.15 -16.89
N LEU A 255 34.77 -12.41 -16.24
CA LEU A 255 33.70 -11.45 -15.99
C LEU A 255 33.74 -11.06 -14.51
N TYR A 256 33.63 -9.78 -14.20
CA TYR A 256 33.55 -9.32 -12.81
C TYR A 256 32.69 -8.07 -12.69
N SER A 257 32.08 -7.87 -11.53
CA SER A 257 31.46 -6.60 -11.19
C SER A 257 32.47 -5.63 -10.58
N ARG A 258 32.21 -4.34 -10.74
CA ARG A 258 32.98 -3.26 -10.11
C ARG A 258 32.25 -2.65 -8.92
N LEU A 259 31.41 -3.43 -8.25
CA LEU A 259 30.64 -2.93 -7.10
C LEU A 259 31.58 -2.47 -5.98
N ASN A 260 31.26 -1.34 -5.37
CA ASN A 260 32.06 -0.71 -4.31
C ASN A 260 33.51 -0.39 -4.72
N GLY A 261 33.78 -0.23 -6.03
CA GLY A 261 35.10 0.12 -6.55
C GLY A 261 36.13 -1.02 -6.53
N VAL A 262 35.71 -2.26 -6.27
CA VAL A 262 36.60 -3.43 -6.21
C VAL A 262 36.14 -4.48 -7.23
N PRO A 263 37.05 -5.11 -8.00
CA PRO A 263 36.72 -6.25 -8.84
C PRO A 263 36.19 -7.43 -8.03
N GLN A 264 35.00 -7.91 -8.38
CA GLN A 264 34.40 -9.11 -7.80
C GLN A 264 34.05 -10.10 -8.91
N THR A 265 34.87 -11.14 -9.08
CA THR A 265 34.67 -12.20 -10.08
C THR A 265 33.25 -12.73 -10.06
N ILE A 266 32.62 -12.81 -11.23
CA ILE A 266 31.33 -13.44 -11.45
C ILE A 266 31.59 -14.76 -12.15
N SER A 267 31.36 -15.85 -11.44
CA SER A 267 31.39 -17.22 -11.96
C SER A 267 30.02 -17.65 -12.47
N ALA A 268 29.95 -18.83 -13.10
CA ALA A 268 28.69 -19.38 -13.56
C ALA A 268 27.76 -19.68 -12.36
N ASN A 269 26.51 -19.23 -12.45
CA ASN A 269 25.47 -19.25 -11.41
C ASN A 269 25.65 -18.25 -10.26
N GLU A 270 26.55 -17.28 -10.40
CA GLU A 270 26.74 -16.24 -9.39
C GLU A 270 25.76 -15.07 -9.57
N GLU A 271 25.50 -14.35 -8.48
CA GLU A 271 24.51 -13.29 -8.42
C GLU A 271 25.11 -11.96 -7.96
N ARG A 272 24.51 -10.86 -8.42
CA ARG A 272 24.81 -9.50 -7.95
C ARG A 272 23.50 -8.74 -7.72
N THR A 273 23.34 -8.19 -6.52
CA THR A 273 22.19 -7.35 -6.18
C THR A 273 22.60 -5.89 -6.16
N VAL A 274 21.79 -5.05 -6.79
CA VAL A 274 21.94 -3.59 -6.79
C VAL A 274 20.62 -2.92 -6.45
N ALA A 275 20.69 -1.77 -5.77
CA ALA A 275 19.52 -0.97 -5.45
C ALA A 275 18.96 -0.27 -6.70
N VAL A 276 17.65 -0.06 -6.71
CA VAL A 276 16.98 0.79 -7.71
C VAL A 276 17.10 2.25 -7.30
N SER A 277 17.52 3.11 -8.22
CA SER A 277 17.59 4.55 -8.05
C SER A 277 17.15 5.26 -9.32
N GLY A 278 16.17 6.17 -9.22
CA GLY A 278 15.59 6.86 -10.37
C GLY A 278 15.03 5.87 -11.40
N ASP A 279 14.26 4.89 -10.93
CA ASP A 279 13.61 3.84 -11.74
C ASP A 279 14.60 2.93 -12.48
N ARG A 280 15.87 2.91 -12.07
CA ARG A 280 16.93 2.13 -12.71
C ARG A 280 17.78 1.36 -11.70
N ALA A 281 18.12 0.13 -12.04
CA ALA A 281 19.13 -0.65 -11.35
C ALA A 281 20.32 -0.86 -12.30
N VAL A 282 21.51 -0.35 -11.94
CA VAL A 282 22.69 -0.37 -12.81
C VAL A 282 23.78 -1.25 -12.20
N LEU A 283 24.18 -2.29 -12.92
CA LEU A 283 25.26 -3.19 -12.52
C LEU A 283 26.51 -2.91 -13.38
N PRO A 284 27.56 -2.30 -12.80
CA PRO A 284 28.82 -2.06 -13.52
C PRO A 284 29.64 -3.36 -13.63
N LEU A 285 30.00 -3.73 -14.86
CA LEU A 285 30.69 -4.98 -15.20
C LEU A 285 31.91 -4.74 -16.08
N SER A 286 32.95 -5.53 -15.87
CA SER A 286 34.11 -5.61 -16.77
C SER A 286 34.23 -7.02 -17.30
N ALA A 287 34.72 -7.12 -18.54
CA ALA A 287 35.13 -8.37 -19.15
C ALA A 287 36.60 -8.26 -19.60
N ALA A 288 37.39 -9.32 -19.43
CA ALA A 288 38.79 -9.36 -19.82
C ALA A 288 39.22 -10.77 -20.26
N TYR A 289 40.30 -10.83 -21.04
CA TYR A 289 40.99 -12.09 -21.33
C TYR A 289 41.71 -12.54 -20.06
N HIS A 290 41.55 -13.80 -19.67
CA HIS A 290 42.26 -14.39 -18.53
C HIS A 290 43.00 -15.64 -18.95
N LYS A 291 44.26 -15.73 -18.55
CA LYS A 291 45.14 -16.87 -18.81
C LYS A 291 44.64 -18.09 -18.03
N ASN A 292 44.42 -19.18 -18.74
CA ASN A 292 43.99 -20.47 -18.18
C ASN A 292 44.80 -21.64 -18.77
N GLY A 293 46.04 -21.38 -19.19
CA GLY A 293 46.93 -22.37 -19.76
C GLY A 293 48.04 -21.76 -20.63
N THR A 294 48.55 -22.55 -21.58
CA THR A 294 49.50 -22.07 -22.58
C THR A 294 48.75 -21.26 -23.63
N VAL A 295 49.01 -19.96 -23.66
CA VAL A 295 48.32 -19.01 -24.54
C VAL A 295 48.75 -19.23 -26.00
N SER A 296 47.78 -19.38 -26.90
CA SER A 296 48.00 -19.41 -28.36
C SER A 296 47.09 -18.41 -29.09
N GLN A 297 47.47 -18.06 -30.33
CA GLN A 297 46.69 -17.15 -31.15
C GLN A 297 45.35 -17.77 -31.57
N GLY A 298 44.29 -16.96 -31.58
CA GLY A 298 42.98 -17.33 -32.09
C GLY A 298 41.91 -16.32 -31.70
N SER A 299 40.65 -16.72 -31.73
CA SER A 299 39.51 -15.94 -31.23
C SER A 299 39.14 -16.32 -29.80
N LEU A 300 38.63 -15.34 -29.04
CA LEU A 300 37.87 -15.59 -27.83
C LEU A 300 36.39 -15.33 -28.11
N ALA A 301 35.54 -16.30 -27.82
CA ALA A 301 34.08 -16.15 -27.84
C ALA A 301 33.50 -16.84 -26.61
N SER A 302 32.54 -16.20 -25.95
CA SER A 302 31.87 -16.78 -24.78
C SER A 302 30.45 -16.23 -24.69
N THR A 303 29.56 -16.95 -24.01
CA THR A 303 28.16 -16.59 -23.85
C THR A 303 27.75 -16.75 -22.40
N ALA A 304 27.19 -15.69 -21.83
CA ALA A 304 26.58 -15.70 -20.51
C ALA A 304 25.10 -15.30 -20.63
N THR A 305 24.22 -16.02 -19.95
CA THR A 305 22.80 -15.70 -19.81
C THR A 305 22.56 -15.01 -18.48
N VAL A 306 21.86 -13.88 -18.53
CA VAL A 306 21.52 -13.08 -17.34
C VAL A 306 20.02 -13.19 -17.09
N ASN A 307 19.65 -13.61 -15.89
CA ASN A 307 18.28 -13.55 -15.40
C ASN A 307 18.17 -12.50 -14.30
N ILE A 308 17.09 -11.74 -14.27
CA ILE A 308 16.84 -10.74 -13.22
C ILE A 308 15.68 -11.18 -12.32
N THR A 309 15.81 -10.91 -11.03
CA THR A 309 14.72 -10.97 -10.04
C THR A 309 14.67 -9.66 -9.26
N TYR A 310 13.51 -9.29 -8.73
CA TYR A 310 13.28 -7.98 -8.10
C TYR A 310 12.24 -8.06 -6.98
N ASN A 311 12.19 -7.03 -6.14
CA ASN A 311 11.34 -6.98 -4.94
C ASN A 311 10.71 -5.60 -4.68
#